data_AF-A0A969F3P1-F1
#
_entry.id   AF-A0A969F3P1-F1
#
_cell.length_a   1.000
_cell.length_b   1.000
_cell.length_c   1.000
_cell.angle_alpha   90.00
_cell.angle_beta   90.00
_cell.angle_gamma   90.00
#
_symmetry.space_group_name_H-M   'P 1'
#
loop_
_entity.id
_entity.type
_entity.pdbx_description
1 polymer ?
#
loop_
_entity_poly.entity_id
_entity_poly.type
_entity_poly.pdbx_seq_one_letter_code
_entity_poly.pdbx_strand_id
1 'polypeptide(L)'
;MRVWHALIVVWLLSGCAGPEEGATGAAATQANAGETTYQRFCFSCHASGAAGAPRVGDAQAWAPRIAKGDAAMLASTIEGISPGMPPRGMCLQCSDEDLAAAIDYMVANSQGELTTGFIVVGRVGATLGRDSMLIRKRKSRALLAPTAAGTGIACNSPALWSNR
;
A
#
# COMPACT_ATOMS: atom_id res chain seq x y z
N MET A 1 54.65 1.12 12.62
CA MET A 1 53.55 2.01 13.07
C MET A 1 53.34 3.20 12.10
N ARG A 2 53.24 2.96 10.78
CA ARG A 2 53.09 4.03 9.76
C ARG A 2 52.19 3.61 8.57
N VAL A 3 51.20 2.76 8.83
CA VAL A 3 50.22 2.33 7.80
C VAL A 3 48.77 2.68 8.15
N TRP A 4 48.52 3.25 9.33
CA TRP A 4 47.17 3.62 9.78
C TRP A 4 46.66 4.98 9.30
N HIS A 5 47.55 5.86 8.81
CA HIS A 5 47.16 7.23 8.42
C HIS A 5 46.66 7.34 6.97
N ALA A 6 46.80 6.30 6.14
CA ALA A 6 46.42 6.37 4.73
C ALA A 6 44.93 6.06 4.47
N LEU A 7 44.20 5.49 5.44
CA LEU A 7 42.79 5.12 5.25
C LEU A 7 41.79 6.21 5.63
N ILE A 8 42.21 7.24 6.39
CA ILE A 8 41.31 8.33 6.83
C ILE A 8 41.12 9.39 5.74
N VAL A 9 42.09 9.57 4.85
CA VAL A 9 42.05 10.62 3.81
C VAL A 9 41.14 10.24 2.62
N VAL A 10 40.83 8.95 2.44
CA VAL A 10 39.92 8.45 1.38
C VAL A 10 38.44 8.55 1.78
N TRP A 11 38.13 8.94 3.02
CA TRP A 11 36.74 9.15 3.48
C TRP A 11 36.24 10.60 3.34
N LEU A 12 37.12 11.54 2.99
CA LEU A 12 36.79 12.98 2.97
C LEU A 12 36.56 13.56 1.56
N LEU A 13 36.57 12.74 0.51
CA LEU A 13 36.39 13.19 -0.89
C LEU A 13 35.42 12.30 -1.67
N SER A 14 34.21 12.08 -1.14
CA SER A 14 33.12 11.54 -1.94
C SER A 14 31.78 12.11 -1.51
N GLY A 15 31.17 12.86 -2.43
CA GLY A 15 29.71 12.89 -2.55
C GLY A 15 29.04 14.14 -2.00
N CYS A 16 28.82 15.10 -2.90
CA CYS A 16 27.66 15.96 -2.85
C CYS A 16 26.41 15.08 -2.97
N ALA A 17 25.63 14.97 -1.90
CA ALA A 17 24.23 14.54 -1.93
C ALA A 17 23.48 15.47 -0.99
N GLY A 18 22.78 16.45 -1.56
CA GLY A 18 21.81 17.24 -0.79
C GLY A 18 20.67 16.33 -0.33
N PRO A 19 19.96 16.68 0.75
CA PRO A 19 18.79 15.94 1.12
C PRO A 19 17.70 16.20 0.07
N GLU A 20 17.39 15.18 -0.72
CA GLU A 20 16.10 15.03 -1.35
C GLU A 20 15.07 14.63 -0.27
N GLU A 21 14.82 15.57 0.65
CA GLU A 21 13.70 15.54 1.58
C GLU A 21 12.43 15.92 0.84
N GLY A 22 11.80 14.91 0.26
CA GLY A 22 10.47 15.04 -0.33
C GLY A 22 9.69 13.76 -0.11
N ALA A 23 8.76 13.80 0.84
CA ALA A 23 7.62 12.89 1.03
C ALA A 23 7.73 11.66 1.97
N THR A 24 8.89 11.27 2.52
CA THR A 24 8.93 10.14 3.48
C THR A 24 8.69 10.52 4.93
N GLY A 25 8.93 11.77 5.33
CA GLY A 25 8.79 12.21 6.73
C GLY A 25 7.34 12.47 7.19
N ALA A 26 6.48 12.99 6.31
CA ALA A 26 5.10 13.34 6.66
C ALA A 26 4.21 12.11 6.85
N ALA A 27 4.38 11.07 6.01
CA ALA A 27 3.66 9.81 6.15
C ALA A 27 4.11 9.03 7.38
N ALA A 28 5.41 8.99 7.68
CA ALA A 28 5.93 8.36 8.90
C ALA A 28 5.44 9.07 10.17
N THR A 29 5.44 10.41 10.19
CA THR A 29 4.94 11.20 11.33
C THR A 29 3.45 10.97 11.56
N GLN A 30 2.65 10.97 10.49
CA GLN A 30 1.21 10.67 10.59
C GLN A 30 0.94 9.22 10.98
N ALA A 31 1.72 8.25 10.48
CA ALA A 31 1.61 6.86 10.91
C ALA A 31 1.89 6.70 12.41
N ASN A 32 2.91 7.40 12.94
CA ASN A 32 3.22 7.42 14.37
C ASN A 32 2.09 8.05 15.20
N ALA A 33 1.48 9.14 14.71
CA ALA A 33 0.34 9.78 15.36
C ALA A 33 -0.90 8.88 15.35
N GLY A 34 -1.21 8.27 14.20
CA GLY A 34 -2.31 7.33 14.02
C GLY A 34 -2.18 6.10 14.90
N GLU A 35 -0.99 5.51 14.96
CA GLU A 35 -0.70 4.40 15.88
C GLU A 35 -0.90 4.81 17.34
N THR A 36 -0.40 5.98 17.74
CA THR A 36 -0.54 6.48 19.12
C THR A 36 -2.00 6.66 19.51
N THR A 37 -2.81 7.29 18.64
CA THR A 37 -4.24 7.48 18.85
C THR A 37 -4.97 6.14 18.90
N TYR A 38 -4.64 5.22 17.99
CA TYR A 38 -5.19 3.87 17.99
C TYR A 38 -4.91 3.15 19.32
N GLN A 39 -3.65 3.12 19.77
CA GLN A 39 -3.25 2.42 20.99
C GLN A 39 -3.93 2.99 22.23
N ARG A 40 -4.12 4.32 22.28
CA ARG A 40 -4.70 5.00 23.44
C ARG A 40 -6.21 4.85 23.55
N PHE A 41 -6.94 4.88 22.42
CA PHE A 41 -8.40 5.01 22.45
C PHE A 41 -9.12 3.88 21.72
N CYS A 42 -8.60 3.41 20.59
CA CYS A 42 -9.30 2.48 19.70
C CYS A 42 -8.99 1.01 20.01
N PHE A 43 -7.78 0.72 20.50
CA PHE A 43 -7.24 -0.62 20.70
C PHE A 43 -8.12 -1.51 21.58
N SER A 44 -8.69 -0.94 22.66
CA SER A 44 -9.50 -1.68 23.64
C SER A 44 -10.67 -2.45 23.00
N CYS A 45 -11.28 -1.87 21.97
CA CYS A 45 -12.37 -2.49 21.23
C CYS A 45 -11.88 -3.18 19.95
N HIS A 46 -10.98 -2.55 19.19
CA HIS A 46 -10.60 -3.01 17.85
C HIS A 46 -9.51 -4.10 17.83
N ALA A 47 -8.83 -4.37 18.93
CA ALA A 47 -7.91 -5.52 19.01
C ALA A 47 -8.67 -6.85 19.20
N SER A 48 -9.66 -6.85 20.10
CA SER A 48 -10.43 -8.03 20.48
C SER A 48 -11.71 -8.20 19.66
N GLY A 49 -12.25 -7.11 19.10
CA GLY A 49 -13.57 -7.09 18.46
C GLY A 49 -14.70 -6.93 19.47
N ALA A 50 -14.43 -6.30 20.61
CA ALA A 50 -15.42 -6.06 21.65
C ALA A 50 -16.65 -5.32 21.09
N ALA A 51 -17.84 -5.67 21.57
CA ALA A 51 -19.12 -5.12 21.11
C ALA A 51 -19.36 -5.24 19.58
N GLY A 52 -18.68 -6.17 18.91
CA GLY A 52 -18.79 -6.35 17.45
C GLY A 52 -17.92 -5.39 16.64
N ALA A 53 -16.93 -4.74 17.26
CA ALA A 53 -15.97 -3.89 16.57
C ALA A 53 -15.17 -4.70 15.52
N PRO A 54 -14.89 -4.12 14.34
CA PRO A 54 -14.03 -4.78 13.35
C PRO A 54 -12.62 -4.93 13.90
N ARG A 55 -12.13 -6.16 13.93
CA ARG A 55 -10.80 -6.47 14.45
C ARG A 55 -9.72 -5.98 13.50
N VAL A 56 -8.71 -5.28 14.00
CA VAL A 56 -7.53 -4.96 13.20
C VAL A 56 -6.84 -6.25 12.79
N GLY A 57 -6.51 -6.38 11.50
CA GLY A 57 -5.99 -7.61 10.90
C GLY A 57 -7.05 -8.47 10.19
N ASP A 58 -8.35 -8.19 10.36
CA ASP A 58 -9.42 -8.91 9.66
C ASP A 58 -9.73 -8.27 8.31
N ALA A 59 -9.01 -8.70 7.27
CA ALA A 59 -9.21 -8.18 5.93
C ALA A 59 -10.65 -8.31 5.40
N GLN A 60 -11.38 -9.35 5.81
CA GLN A 60 -12.77 -9.57 5.35
C GLN A 60 -13.73 -8.60 6.02
N ALA A 61 -13.53 -8.32 7.31
CA ALA A 61 -14.31 -7.30 8.01
C ALA A 61 -14.02 -5.88 7.48
N TRP A 62 -12.76 -5.59 7.12
CA TRP A 62 -12.36 -4.25 6.68
C TRP A 62 -12.65 -3.96 5.20
N ALA A 63 -12.66 -4.96 4.31
CA ALA A 63 -12.94 -4.77 2.89
C ALA A 63 -14.23 -3.96 2.57
N PRO A 64 -15.42 -4.28 3.12
CA PRO A 64 -16.63 -3.50 2.85
C PRO A 64 -16.63 -2.10 3.50
N ARG A 65 -15.71 -1.84 4.44
CA ARG A 65 -15.56 -0.52 5.09
C ARG A 65 -14.66 0.38 4.25
N ILE A 66 -13.53 -0.17 3.82
CA ILE A 66 -12.62 0.49 2.88
C ILE A 66 -13.34 0.84 1.57
N ALA A 67 -14.23 -0.03 1.09
CA ALA A 67 -15.03 0.23 -0.10
C ALA A 67 -15.97 1.46 0.02
N LYS A 68 -16.30 1.91 1.24
CA LYS A 68 -17.07 3.14 1.47
C LYS A 68 -16.21 4.41 1.39
N GLY A 69 -14.88 4.26 1.47
CA GLY A 69 -13.92 5.35 1.46
C GLY A 69 -13.67 5.99 2.83
N ASP A 70 -12.55 6.69 2.93
CA ASP A 70 -12.01 7.20 4.21
C ASP A 70 -12.90 8.27 4.84
N ALA A 71 -13.48 9.15 4.03
CA ALA A 71 -14.40 10.19 4.50
C ALA A 71 -15.65 9.61 5.20
N ALA A 72 -16.19 8.50 4.68
CA ALA A 72 -17.34 7.84 5.29
C ALA A 72 -16.97 7.14 6.61
N MET A 73 -15.77 6.57 6.69
CA MET A 73 -15.24 5.98 7.92
C MET A 73 -14.99 7.04 8.98
N LEU A 74 -14.42 8.19 8.60
CA LEU A 74 -14.20 9.32 9.49
C LEU A 74 -15.52 9.90 10.02
N ALA A 75 -16.50 10.12 9.14
CA ALA A 75 -17.83 10.60 9.56
C ALA A 75 -18.49 9.63 10.56
N SER A 76 -18.47 8.32 10.26
CA SER A 76 -18.97 7.29 11.18
C SER A 76 -18.21 7.27 12.51
N THR A 77 -16.92 7.63 12.48
CA THR A 77 -16.08 7.73 13.67
C THR A 77 -16.42 8.93 14.53
N ILE A 78 -16.67 10.07 13.91
CA ILE A 78 -17.06 11.29 14.61
C ILE A 78 -18.46 11.12 15.23
N GLU A 79 -19.42 10.62 14.45
CA GLU A 79 -20.81 10.44 14.87
C GLU A 79 -20.98 9.29 15.87
N GLY A 80 -20.18 8.23 15.73
CA GLY A 80 -20.34 6.99 16.47
C GLY A 80 -21.39 6.06 15.85
N ILE A 81 -21.34 4.78 16.21
CA ILE A 81 -22.25 3.73 15.73
C ILE A 81 -22.84 3.01 16.94
N SER A 82 -24.12 3.26 17.22
CA SER A 82 -24.84 2.57 18.30
C SER A 82 -25.08 1.09 17.96
N PRO A 83 -24.91 0.13 18.89
CA PRO A 83 -24.48 0.28 20.30
C PRO A 83 -22.97 0.10 20.52
N GLY A 84 -22.19 -0.18 19.46
CA GLY A 84 -20.84 -0.72 19.59
C GLY A 84 -19.70 0.32 19.65
N MET A 85 -19.87 1.48 19.02
CA MET A 85 -18.82 2.48 18.85
C MET A 85 -19.26 3.86 19.34
N PRO A 86 -18.69 4.39 20.44
CA PRO A 86 -19.00 5.73 20.91
C PRO A 86 -18.56 6.82 19.91
N PRO A 87 -19.17 8.01 19.96
CA PRO A 87 -18.72 9.16 19.19
C PRO A 87 -17.23 9.44 19.40
N ARG A 88 -16.53 9.77 18.32
CA ARG A 88 -15.08 10.01 18.24
C ARG A 88 -14.21 8.88 18.78
N GLY A 89 -14.72 7.64 18.86
CA GLY A 89 -13.98 6.49 19.40
C GLY A 89 -13.49 6.70 20.83
N MET A 90 -14.27 7.42 21.66
CA MET A 90 -13.91 7.87 23.02
C MET A 90 -12.80 8.94 23.09
N CYS A 91 -12.26 9.41 21.96
CA CYS A 91 -11.29 10.50 21.95
C CYS A 91 -11.97 11.86 21.68
N LEU A 92 -12.50 12.48 22.73
CA LEU A 92 -13.13 13.80 22.63
C LEU A 92 -12.12 14.94 22.39
N GLN A 93 -10.84 14.71 22.70
CA GLN A 93 -9.77 15.69 22.52
C GLN A 93 -8.99 15.56 21.20
N CYS A 94 -9.18 14.47 20.44
CA CYS A 94 -8.48 14.26 19.17
C CYS A 94 -8.99 15.26 18.14
N SER A 95 -8.12 15.75 17.26
CA SER A 95 -8.57 16.45 16.05
C SER A 95 -9.15 15.45 15.03
N ASP A 96 -9.81 15.93 13.99
CA ASP A 96 -10.33 15.04 12.95
C ASP A 96 -9.18 14.41 12.14
N GLU A 97 -8.04 15.09 12.04
CA GLU A 97 -6.81 14.56 11.46
C GLU A 97 -6.21 13.42 12.30
N ASP A 98 -6.22 13.54 13.63
CA ASP A 98 -5.77 12.46 14.52
C ASP A 98 -6.65 11.21 14.38
N LEU A 99 -7.97 11.41 14.23
CA LEU A 99 -8.91 10.33 14.00
C LEU A 99 -8.72 9.70 12.62
N ALA A 100 -8.49 10.51 11.58
CA ALA A 100 -8.19 10.03 10.24
C ALA A 100 -6.90 9.19 10.22
N ALA A 101 -5.83 9.68 10.85
CA ALA A 101 -4.57 8.95 10.95
C ALA A 101 -4.75 7.60 11.70
N ALA A 102 -5.60 7.56 12.74
CA ALA A 102 -5.90 6.31 13.44
C ALA A 102 -6.69 5.32 12.57
N ILE A 103 -7.63 5.81 11.75
CA ILE A 103 -8.35 4.99 10.76
C ILE A 103 -7.37 4.41 9.74
N ASP A 104 -6.48 5.24 9.19
CA ASP A 104 -5.46 4.83 8.23
C ASP A 104 -4.56 3.74 8.81
N TYR A 105 -4.12 3.90 10.08
CA TYR A 105 -3.36 2.88 10.78
C TYR A 105 -4.14 1.55 10.86
N MET A 106 -5.41 1.58 11.26
CA MET A 106 -6.23 0.36 11.36
C MET A 106 -6.46 -0.31 10.00
N VAL A 107 -6.69 0.48 8.96
CA VAL A 107 -6.86 0.00 7.58
C VAL A 107 -5.58 -0.66 7.07
N ALA A 108 -4.44 0.02 7.20
CA ALA A 108 -3.14 -0.49 6.78
C ALA A 108 -2.80 -1.81 7.46
N ASN A 109 -3.06 -1.92 8.76
CA ASN A 109 -2.84 -3.14 9.53
C ASN A 109 -3.90 -4.24 9.32
N SER A 110 -4.94 -3.98 8.53
CA SER A 110 -5.99 -4.95 8.21
C SER A 110 -5.96 -5.46 6.77
N GLN A 111 -5.12 -4.88 5.92
CA GLN A 111 -4.99 -5.24 4.50
C GLN A 111 -3.81 -6.18 4.17
N GLY A 112 -3.10 -6.69 5.19
CA GLY A 112 -1.81 -7.40 5.11
C GLY A 112 -1.72 -8.66 4.23
N GLU A 113 -2.77 -9.02 3.49
CA GLU A 113 -2.75 -10.14 2.54
C GLU A 113 -3.45 -9.85 1.20
N LEU A 114 -3.67 -8.58 0.82
CA LEU A 114 -4.20 -8.26 -0.51
C LEU A 114 -3.09 -7.90 -1.52
N THR A 115 -1.89 -7.54 -1.07
CA THR A 115 -0.74 -7.21 -1.94
C THR A 115 0.21 -8.39 -2.14
N THR A 116 0.31 -9.30 -1.16
CA THR A 116 1.11 -10.54 -1.27
C THR A 116 0.47 -11.55 -2.21
N GLY A 117 -0.87 -11.55 -2.34
CA GLY A 117 -1.61 -12.44 -3.24
C GLY A 117 -1.55 -12.06 -4.72
N PHE A 118 -1.39 -10.78 -5.08
CA PHE A 118 -1.31 -10.38 -6.48
C PHE A 118 0.09 -10.59 -7.09
N ILE A 119 1.15 -10.65 -6.26
CA ILE A 119 2.52 -10.94 -6.72
C ILE A 119 2.78 -12.47 -6.76
N VAL A 120 2.10 -13.29 -5.96
CA VAL A 120 2.27 -14.77 -5.96
C VAL A 120 1.22 -15.51 -6.79
N VAL A 121 0.05 -14.94 -7.08
CA VAL A 121 -0.93 -15.48 -8.05
C VAL A 121 -0.60 -15.05 -9.49
N GLY A 122 0.67 -14.79 -9.78
CA GLY A 122 1.19 -14.56 -11.14
C GLY A 122 1.85 -15.79 -11.78
N ARG A 123 2.07 -16.90 -11.05
CA ARG A 123 2.81 -18.06 -11.60
C ARG A 123 2.52 -19.43 -11.00
N VAL A 124 1.36 -19.69 -10.39
CA VAL A 124 0.98 -21.06 -10.00
C VAL A 124 0.07 -21.66 -11.07
N GLY A 125 0.73 -22.28 -12.06
CA GLY A 125 0.28 -23.50 -12.71
C GLY A 125 -1.16 -23.56 -13.21
N ALA A 126 -1.34 -23.21 -14.48
CA ALA A 126 -2.15 -24.03 -15.35
C ALA A 126 -1.69 -25.49 -15.21
N THR A 127 -2.48 -26.35 -14.55
CA THR A 127 -2.54 -27.82 -14.69
C THR A 127 -3.34 -28.39 -13.51
N LEU A 128 -4.68 -28.27 -13.55
CA LEU A 128 -5.54 -29.23 -12.88
C LEU A 128 -6.69 -29.51 -13.83
N GLY A 129 -6.60 -30.70 -14.42
CA GLY A 129 -7.48 -31.20 -15.45
C GLY A 129 -8.94 -31.18 -15.03
N ARG A 130 -9.79 -30.85 -15.99
CA ARG A 130 -11.18 -31.26 -16.00
C ARG A 130 -11.49 -31.83 -17.36
N ASP A 131 -10.96 -33.03 -17.58
CA ASP A 131 -11.54 -33.97 -18.53
C ASP A 131 -12.94 -34.34 -18.03
N SER A 132 -13.95 -33.69 -18.60
CA SER A 132 -15.29 -34.26 -18.78
C SER A 132 -16.07 -33.45 -19.80
N MET A 133 -16.34 -34.12 -20.93
CA MET A 133 -17.41 -33.86 -21.88
C MET A 133 -17.28 -32.59 -22.74
N LEU A 134 -16.74 -32.73 -23.96
CA LEU A 134 -17.46 -33.14 -25.17
C LEU A 134 -18.50 -32.10 -25.63
N ILE A 135 -18.32 -31.68 -26.89
CA ILE A 135 -19.23 -30.91 -27.76
C ILE A 135 -19.06 -29.38 -27.67
N ARG A 136 -18.09 -28.85 -28.43
CA ARG A 136 -18.39 -27.98 -29.58
C ARG A 136 -17.22 -27.99 -30.57
N LYS A 137 -17.51 -28.48 -31.78
CA LYS A 137 -16.59 -28.73 -32.89
C LYS A 137 -15.85 -27.46 -33.35
N ARG A 138 -14.55 -27.63 -33.60
CA ARG A 138 -13.73 -26.79 -34.49
C ARG A 138 -14.34 -26.73 -35.91
N LYS A 139 -14.38 -25.52 -36.49
CA LYS A 139 -14.08 -25.18 -37.90
C LYS A 139 -14.25 -23.66 -38.00
N SER A 140 -13.28 -22.85 -38.41
CA SER A 140 -12.45 -22.89 -39.63
C SER A 140 -11.25 -21.94 -39.41
N ARG A 141 -9.98 -22.32 -39.65
CA ARG A 141 -9.21 -22.05 -40.90
C ARG A 141 -9.44 -20.63 -41.44
N ALA A 142 -8.47 -19.78 -41.78
CA ALA A 142 -7.05 -19.96 -42.05
C ALA A 142 -6.40 -18.57 -42.22
N LEU A 143 -5.07 -18.53 -42.06
CA LEU A 143 -4.11 -17.74 -42.86
C LEU A 143 -4.28 -16.21 -42.93
N LEU A 144 -3.30 -15.48 -42.39
CA LEU A 144 -2.25 -14.80 -43.15
C LEU A 144 -1.39 -13.96 -42.21
N ALA A 145 -0.11 -14.34 -42.09
CA ALA A 145 0.94 -13.39 -41.76
C ALA A 145 1.27 -12.57 -43.00
N PRO A 146 1.75 -11.33 -42.83
CA PRO A 146 3.03 -11.04 -43.47
C PRO A 146 4.04 -10.39 -42.53
N THR A 147 5.27 -10.78 -42.80
CA THR A 147 6.57 -10.25 -42.40
C THR A 147 6.81 -8.80 -42.82
N ALA A 148 7.36 -7.98 -41.92
CA ALA A 148 8.30 -6.88 -42.19
C ALA A 148 9.01 -6.59 -40.85
N ALA A 149 10.31 -6.87 -40.66
CA ALA A 149 11.48 -6.18 -41.21
C ALA A 149 11.43 -4.67 -40.97
N GLY A 150 12.25 -4.18 -40.04
CA GLY A 150 12.38 -2.74 -39.77
C GLY A 150 13.22 -2.42 -38.54
N THR A 151 14.54 -2.58 -38.69
CA THR A 151 15.63 -1.75 -38.13
C THR A 151 15.37 -0.94 -36.86
N GLY A 152 16.15 -1.27 -35.83
CA GLY A 152 16.24 -0.50 -34.60
C GLY A 152 16.79 0.92 -34.78
N ILE A 153 16.42 1.77 -33.82
CA ILE A 153 17.13 3.00 -33.49
C ILE A 153 17.25 3.04 -31.97
N ALA A 154 18.48 3.31 -31.55
CA ALA A 154 19.03 3.20 -30.23
C ALA A 154 18.45 4.19 -29.22
N CYS A 155 18.55 3.78 -27.95
CA CYS A 155 18.71 4.69 -26.83
C CYS A 155 19.87 5.65 -27.10
N ASN A 156 19.62 6.96 -27.08
CA ASN A 156 20.63 7.91 -26.64
C ASN A 156 19.97 9.10 -25.94
N SER A 157 20.36 9.28 -24.69
CA SER A 157 20.05 10.45 -23.85
C SER A 157 20.86 11.68 -24.33
N PRO A 158 20.96 12.77 -23.54
CA PRO A 158 20.10 13.93 -23.64
C PRO A 158 20.90 15.17 -24.07
N ALA A 159 20.26 16.11 -24.77
CA ALA A 159 20.86 17.44 -24.93
C ALA A 159 19.79 18.53 -24.96
N LEU A 160 19.76 19.27 -23.85
CA LEU A 160 19.72 20.73 -23.83
C LEU A 160 18.57 21.39 -24.61
N TRP A 161 17.43 21.54 -23.95
CA TRP A 161 16.57 22.69 -24.22
C TRP A 161 16.73 23.72 -23.09
N SER A 162 17.60 24.70 -23.35
CA SER A 162 17.56 26.02 -22.73
C SER A 162 16.55 26.90 -23.47
N ASN A 163 15.51 27.38 -22.80
CA ASN A 163 14.79 28.63 -23.12
C ASN A 163 14.36 29.18 -21.75
N ARG A 164 14.98 30.27 -21.32
CA ARG A 164 14.50 31.66 -21.50
C ARG A 164 13.60 32.06 -20.34
#